data_AF-A0A6P1CLJ7-F1
#
_entry.id   AF-A0A6P1CLJ7-F1
#
_cell.length_a   1.000
_cell.length_b   1.000
_cell.length_c   1.000
_cell.angle_alpha   90.00
_cell.angle_beta   90.00
_cell.angle_gamma   90.00
#
_symmetry.space_group_name_H-M   'P 1'
#
loop_
_entity.id
_entity.type
_entity.pdbx_description
1 polymer ?
#
loop_
_entity_poly.entity_id
_entity_poly.type
_entity_poly.pdbx_seq_one_letter_code
_entity_poly.pdbx_strand_id
1 'polypeptide(L)' 'MGGDTAPSPDDRVGIEQALSRLPQAYSLALRLRQTGISDEQLAMYLDIATESVTTFLCIAEDKLRAALAEGDGGQ' A
#
# COMPACT_ATOMS: atom_id res chain seq x y z
N MET A 1 -7.49 -18.72 21.96
CA MET A 1 -7.36 -17.27 22.09
C MET A 1 -6.26 -16.82 21.13
N GLY A 2 -6.61 -15.96 20.17
CA GLY A 2 -5.79 -15.59 19.01
C GLY A 2 -6.59 -15.82 17.74
N GLY A 3 -7.46 -14.86 17.41
CA GLY A 3 -8.31 -14.94 16.23
C GLY A 3 -7.48 -14.85 14.96
N ASP A 4 -7.68 -15.82 14.07
CA ASP A 4 -7.42 -15.68 12.64
C ASP A 4 -8.47 -14.69 12.11
N THR A 5 -8.22 -13.39 12.31
CA THR A 5 -8.73 -12.36 11.41
C THR A 5 -7.66 -12.19 10.36
N ALA A 6 -7.46 -13.23 9.54
CA ALA A 6 -6.86 -12.99 8.24
C ALA A 6 -7.78 -11.99 7.52
N PRO A 7 -7.24 -10.92 6.90
CA PRO A 7 -8.05 -10.05 6.07
C PRO A 7 -8.78 -10.93 5.06
N SER A 8 -10.08 -10.70 4.90
CA SER A 8 -10.92 -11.54 4.04
C SER A 8 -10.30 -11.55 2.63
N PRO A 9 -10.42 -12.66 1.87
CA PRO A 9 -9.87 -12.71 0.52
C PRO A 9 -10.34 -11.52 -0.34
N ASP A 10 -11.57 -11.05 -0.12
CA ASP A 10 -12.14 -9.86 -0.77
C ASP A 10 -11.35 -8.56 -0.49
N ASP A 11 -10.89 -8.35 0.75
CA ASP A 11 -10.07 -7.18 1.11
C ASP A 11 -8.72 -7.21 0.38
N ARG A 12 -8.09 -8.40 0.28
CA ARG A 12 -6.82 -8.57 -0.42
C ARG A 12 -6.96 -8.35 -1.92
N VAL A 13 -8.01 -8.90 -2.54
CA VAL A 13 -8.29 -8.72 -3.97
C VAL A 13 -8.54 -7.25 -4.30
N GLY A 14 -9.29 -6.53 -3.45
CA GLY A 14 -9.51 -5.09 -3.59
C GLY A 14 -8.19 -4.31 -3.51
N ILE A 15 -7.35 -4.62 -2.53
CA ILE A 15 -6.03 -3.99 -2.36
C ILE A 15 -5.14 -4.26 -3.58
N GLU A 16 -5.07 -5.49 -4.09
CA GLU A 16 -4.24 -5.82 -5.26
C GLU A 16 -4.71 -5.13 -6.53
N GLN A 17 -6.03 -5.04 -6.76
CA GLN A 17 -6.58 -4.30 -7.90
C GLN A 17 -6.31 -2.80 -7.80
N ALA A 18 -6.50 -2.21 -6.62
CA ALA A 18 -6.20 -0.81 -6.39
C ALA A 18 -4.70 -0.55 -6.59
N LEU A 19 -3.81 -1.38 -6.04
CA LEU A 19 -2.36 -1.31 -6.25
C LEU A 19 -1.96 -1.41 -7.73
N SER A 20 -2.70 -2.18 -8.54
CA SER A 20 -2.48 -2.28 -9.98
C SER A 20 -2.86 -1.01 -10.76
N ARG A 21 -3.70 -0.13 -10.18
CA ARG A 21 -4.06 1.18 -10.73
C ARG A 21 -3.08 2.28 -10.33
N LEU A 22 -2.35 2.10 -9.24
CA LEU A 22 -1.34 3.04 -8.79
C LEU A 22 -0.04 2.91 -9.61
N PRO A 23 0.73 4.00 -9.76
CA PRO A 23 2.09 3.93 -10.26
C PRO A 23 2.94 2.93 -9.48
N GLN A 24 3.78 2.18 -10.20
CA GLN A 24 4.59 1.08 -9.67
C GLN A 24 5.41 1.46 -8.42
N ALA A 25 5.89 2.69 -8.34
CA ALA A 25 6.65 3.18 -7.19
C ALA A 25 5.82 3.19 -5.89
N TYR A 26 4.56 3.60 -5.94
CA TYR A 26 3.68 3.64 -4.77
C TYR A 26 3.21 2.24 -4.36
N SER A 27 2.86 1.40 -5.34
CA SER A 27 2.40 0.04 -5.04
C SER A 27 3.52 -0.84 -4.49
N LEU A 28 4.75 -0.67 -4.98
CA LEU A 28 5.92 -1.33 -4.42
C LEU A 28 6.18 -0.86 -2.98
N ALA A 29 6.10 0.45 -2.71
CA ALA A 29 6.35 0.98 -1.38
C ALA A 29 5.39 0.42 -0.32
N LEU A 30 4.09 0.35 -0.67
CA LEU A 30 3.06 -0.21 0.20
C LEU A 30 3.25 -1.72 0.42
N ARG A 31 3.66 -2.47 -0.61
CA ARG A 31 3.99 -3.90 -0.48
C ARG A 31 5.17 -4.12 0.45
N LEU A 32 6.24 -3.34 0.28
CA LEU A 32 7.40 -3.39 1.15
C LEU A 32 7.03 -3.01 2.60
N ARG A 33 6.19 -2.00 2.81
CA ARG A 33 5.69 -1.68 4.16
C ARG A 33 4.93 -2.85 4.79
N GLN A 34 4.14 -3.59 4.00
CA GLN A 34 3.42 -4.77 4.47
C GLN A 34 4.35 -5.94 4.83
N THR A 35 5.56 -6.02 4.28
CA THR A 35 6.55 -7.03 4.73
C THR A 35 7.22 -6.67 6.04
N GLY A 36 6.93 -5.48 6.60
CA GLY A 36 7.44 -5.02 7.88
C GLY A 36 8.84 -4.44 7.82
N ILE A 37 9.32 -4.00 6.65
CA ILE A 37 10.61 -3.30 6.57
C ILE A 37 10.52 -1.90 7.18
N SER A 38 11.62 -1.44 7.77
CA SER A 38 11.74 -0.09 8.31
C SER A 38 11.71 0.98 7.22
N ASP A 39 11.30 2.20 7.59
CA ASP A 39 11.28 3.35 6.67
C ASP A 39 12.65 3.63 6.04
N GLU A 40 13.74 3.40 6.77
CA GLU A 40 15.12 3.55 6.27
C GLU A 40 15.46 2.54 5.16
N GLN A 41 15.04 1.29 5.32
CA GLN A 41 15.22 0.27 4.28
C GLN A 41 14.36 0.60 3.07
N LEU A 42 13.11 1.01 3.30
CA LEU A 42 12.21 1.43 2.26
C LEU A 42 12.77 2.61 1.44
N ALA A 43 13.37 3.60 2.12
CA ALA A 43 14.06 4.73 1.50
C ALA A 43 15.15 4.26 0.53
N MET A 44 15.99 3.34 1.00
CA MET A 44 17.08 2.75 0.22
C MET A 44 16.55 1.93 -0.97
N TYR A 45 15.46 1.18 -0.81
CA TYR A 45 14.85 0.40 -1.89
C TYR A 45 14.22 1.26 -2.98
N LEU A 46 13.65 2.40 -2.59
CA LEU A 46 12.98 3.32 -3.52
C LEU A 46 13.93 4.40 -4.07
N ASP A 47 15.19 4.42 -3.62
CA ASP A 47 16.17 5.46 -3.93
C ASP A 47 15.65 6.87 -3.60
N ILE A 48 15.00 7.02 -2.43
CA ILE A 48 14.48 8.31 -1.94
C ILE A 48 15.06 8.66 -0.58
N ALA A 49 14.93 9.93 -0.19
CA ALA A 49 15.30 10.38 1.15
C ALA A 49 14.37 9.78 2.22
N THR A 50 14.93 9.33 3.35
CA THR A 50 14.15 8.76 4.47
C THR A 50 13.09 9.72 4.99
N GLU A 51 13.38 11.02 5.05
CA GLU A 51 12.43 12.07 5.41
C GLU A 51 11.23 12.17 4.44
N SER A 52 11.44 11.80 3.17
CA SER A 52 10.40 11.77 2.16
C SER A 52 9.58 10.48 2.20
N VAL A 53 10.06 9.40 2.82
CA VAL A 53 9.36 8.11 2.89
C VAL A 53 8.00 8.26 3.55
N THR A 54 7.92 8.96 4.68
CA THR A 54 6.66 9.16 5.40
C THR A 54 5.64 9.90 4.53
N THR A 55 6.06 10.96 3.85
CA THR A 55 5.20 11.72 2.93
C THR A 55 4.81 10.90 1.70
N PHE A 56 5.76 10.15 1.14
CA PHE A 56 5.55 9.28 -0.01
C PHE A 56 4.54 8.16 0.30
N LEU A 57 4.67 7.53 1.47
CA LEU A 57 3.72 6.53 1.96
C LEU A 57 2.35 7.14 2.21
N CYS A 58 2.28 8.32 2.83
CA CYS A 58 1.01 9.02 3.04
C CYS A 58 0.26 9.26 1.71
N ILE A 59 0.98 9.72 0.67
CA ILE A 59 0.42 9.89 -0.68
C ILE A 59 0.03 8.54 -1.30
N ALA A 60 0.85 7.50 -1.11
CA ALA A 60 0.56 6.16 -1.61
C ALA A 60 -0.72 5.58 -0.98
N GLU A 61 -0.88 5.73 0.33
CA GLU A 61 -2.04 5.30 1.10
C GLU A 61 -3.30 6.08 0.70
N ASP A 62 -3.19 7.39 0.54
CA ASP A 62 -4.30 8.24 0.07
C ASP A 62 -4.78 7.80 -1.32
N LYS A 63 -3.84 7.58 -2.24
CA LYS A 63 -4.13 7.04 -3.58
C LYS A 63 -4.72 5.63 -3.53
N LEU A 64 -4.24 4.78 -2.64
CA LEU A 64 -4.79 3.43 -2.45
C LEU A 64 -6.24 3.51 -1.98
N ARG A 65 -6.52 4.33 -0.96
CA ARG A 65 -7.86 4.54 -0.43
C ARG A 65 -8.81 5.13 -1.48
N ALA A 66 -8.33 6.09 -2.27
CA ALA A 66 -9.09 6.63 -3.40
C ALA A 66 -9.39 5.54 -4.44
N ALA A 67 -8.38 4.77 -4.86
CA ALA A 67 -8.55 3.69 -5.83
C ALA A 67 -9.46 2.56 -5.32
N LEU A 68 -9.44 2.27 -4.02
CA LEU A 68 -10.36 1.34 -3.36
C LEU A 68 -11.79 1.89 -3.36
N ALA A 69 -11.98 3.17 -3.02
CA ALA A 69 -13.29 3.81 -3.07
C ALA A 69 -13.85 3.91 -4.51
N GLU A 70 -12.99 4.12 -5.50
CA GLU A 70 -13.37 4.10 -6.92
C GLU A 70 -13.61 2.68 -7.46
N GLY A 71 -12.95 1.67 -6.88
CA GLY A 71 -13.16 0.26 -7.22
C GLY A 71 -14.43 -0.35 -6.61
N ASP A 72 -14.84 0.16 -5.44
CA ASP A 72 -16.08 -0.22 -4.75
C ASP A 72 -17.33 0.48 -5.32
N GLY A 73 -17.13 1.54 -6.14
CA GLY A 73 -18.17 2.42 -6.67
C GLY A 73 -18.81 2.04 -8.00
N GLY A 74 -18.91 0.76 -8.38
CA GLY A 74 -19.56 0.42 -9.66
C GLY A 74 -19.76 -1.06 -9.95
N GLN A 75 -20.89 -1.58 -9.47
CA GLN A 75 -21.64 -2.70 -10.08
C GLN A 75 -22.07 -2.38 -11.51
#